data_AF-A0A136L1M4-F1
#
_entry.id   AF-A0A136L1M4-F1
#
_cell.length_a   1.000
_cell.length_b   1.000
_cell.length_c   1.000
_cell.angle_alpha   90.00
_cell.angle_beta   90.00
_cell.angle_gamma   90.00
#
_symmetry.space_group_name_H-M   'P 1'
#
loop_
_entity.id
_entity.type
_entity.pdbx_description
1 polymer ?
#
loop_
_entity_poly.entity_id
_entity_poly.type
_entity_poly.pdbx_seq_one_letter_code
_entity_poly.pdbx_strand_id
1 'polypeptide(L)'
;RLKRDELIGRPRTRKELNLRLDSRARSGDLVLRTFGAEIGYADRPLFTAPDLVLVRGEVAALIGPNGAGKSTFIKTIVGEMPPLAGEVRPGAAVHIGYFAQAHEALNPSNSILDEIMAAKPMGLGEARSYLGQFFFEGDDVFRAISTLSGGERGRVALAKLALSGANFLILDEPTNHLDIASQEALQNVLAAFAGTILLVSHDRYLIDALATQLWILRDGQLTVFKGSYAEYTAARDAARAQQALQREAMRAEKPANGRASTKKHGLNPYQLEGRIAAVEAQIHQLETELARVSAELEAASRCGDLQQVQILGESYQQLDADLQTAMEDWALLVE
;
A
#
# COMPACT_ATOMS: atom_id res chain seq x y z
N ARG A 1 2.24 -59.04 12.19
CA ARG A 1 3.20 -57.93 11.99
C ARG A 1 2.45 -56.78 11.32
N LEU A 2 1.78 -55.94 12.12
CA LEU A 2 1.09 -54.73 11.66
C LEU A 2 2.05 -53.54 11.83
N LYS A 3 2.22 -52.76 10.76
CA LYS A 3 3.09 -51.59 10.70
C LYS A 3 2.49 -50.47 11.56
N ARG A 4 3.38 -49.78 12.27
CA ARG A 4 3.09 -48.60 13.08
C ARG A 4 2.62 -47.46 12.18
N ASP A 5 1.41 -46.98 12.42
CA ASP A 5 0.95 -45.67 11.98
C ASP A 5 1.80 -44.60 12.66
N GLU A 6 2.58 -43.86 11.87
CA GLU A 6 3.22 -42.63 12.32
C GLU A 6 2.12 -41.58 12.52
N LEU A 7 1.91 -41.22 13.78
CA LEU A 7 1.02 -40.15 14.20
C LEU A 7 1.39 -38.85 13.47
N ILE A 8 0.56 -38.46 12.51
CA ILE A 8 0.58 -37.13 11.89
C ILE A 8 0.44 -36.12 13.02
N GLY A 9 1.51 -35.37 13.30
CA GLY A 9 1.50 -34.30 14.30
C GLY A 9 0.40 -33.29 13.99
N ARG A 10 -0.33 -32.86 15.02
CA ARG A 10 -1.38 -31.84 14.90
C ARG A 10 -0.87 -30.65 14.08
N PRO A 11 -1.65 -30.10 13.14
CA PRO A 11 -1.24 -28.92 12.37
C PRO A 11 -0.87 -27.82 13.36
N ARG A 12 0.36 -27.31 13.28
CA ARG A 12 0.79 -26.15 14.06
C ARG A 12 -0.10 -24.99 13.62
N THR A 13 -0.97 -24.51 14.51
CA THR A 13 -1.71 -23.27 14.34
C THR A 13 -0.73 -22.18 13.90
N ARG A 14 -0.99 -21.57 12.73
CA ARG A 14 -0.26 -20.39 12.24
C ARG A 14 -0.35 -19.35 13.36
N LYS A 15 0.79 -18.92 13.92
CA LYS A 15 0.78 -17.87 14.94
C LYS A 15 0.32 -16.57 14.26
N GLU A 16 -0.73 -15.95 14.75
CA GLU A 16 -1.24 -14.66 14.26
C GLU A 16 -0.60 -13.52 15.07
N LEU A 17 -0.26 -12.42 14.39
CA LEU A 17 0.22 -11.20 15.05
C LEU A 17 -0.97 -10.53 15.77
N ASN A 18 -0.96 -10.54 17.10
CA ASN A 18 -1.96 -9.86 17.92
C ASN A 18 -1.50 -8.43 18.20
N LEU A 19 -1.80 -7.50 17.30
CA LEU A 19 -1.37 -6.11 17.40
C LEU A 19 -2.57 -5.17 17.53
N ARG A 20 -2.47 -4.24 18.48
CA ARG A 20 -3.46 -3.17 18.69
C ARG A 20 -2.77 -1.83 18.59
N LEU A 21 -3.32 -0.96 17.74
CA LEU A 21 -2.89 0.42 17.61
C LEU A 21 -3.67 1.27 18.61
N ASP A 22 -3.12 1.42 19.82
CA ASP A 22 -3.75 2.22 20.87
C ASP A 22 -3.48 3.70 20.64
N SER A 23 -4.52 4.45 20.24
CA SER A 23 -4.42 5.91 20.10
C SER A 23 -4.35 6.58 21.48
N ARG A 24 -3.36 7.45 21.72
CA ARG A 24 -3.20 8.14 23.04
C ARG A 24 -4.32 9.13 23.35
N ALA A 25 -4.96 9.70 22.33
CA ALA A 25 -6.01 10.71 22.50
C ALA A 25 -6.94 10.76 21.28
N ARG A 26 -8.23 11.04 21.53
CA ARG A 26 -9.22 11.30 20.49
C ARG A 26 -8.88 12.61 19.77
N SER A 27 -8.63 12.55 18.47
CA SER A 27 -8.51 13.74 17.61
C SER A 27 -9.86 14.45 17.49
N GLY A 28 -9.82 15.71 17.04
CA GLY A 28 -11.00 16.40 16.51
C GLY A 28 -11.67 15.58 15.39
N ASP A 29 -12.89 15.97 15.02
CA ASP A 29 -13.61 15.26 13.96
C ASP A 29 -12.96 15.44 12.59
N LEU A 30 -12.47 16.65 12.32
CA LEU A 30 -11.61 16.94 11.17
C LEU A 30 -10.20 16.42 11.42
N VAL A 31 -9.66 15.61 10.51
CA VAL A 31 -8.30 15.07 10.59
C VAL A 31 -7.36 15.71 9.58
N LEU A 32 -7.79 15.86 8.33
CA LEU A 32 -7.02 16.57 7.30
C LEU A 32 -7.97 17.43 6.47
N ARG A 33 -7.54 18.65 6.13
CA ARG A 33 -8.17 19.43 5.07
C ARG A 33 -7.13 20.01 4.13
N THR A 34 -7.56 20.24 2.90
CA THR A 34 -6.86 21.11 1.95
C THR A 34 -7.76 22.27 1.56
N PHE A 35 -7.16 23.37 1.11
CA PHE A 35 -7.87 24.50 0.51
C PHE A 35 -7.09 24.99 -0.70
N GLY A 36 -7.61 24.74 -1.91
CA GLY A 36 -7.00 25.11 -3.19
C GLY A 36 -5.50 24.81 -3.27
N ALA A 37 -5.08 23.65 -2.77
CA ALA A 37 -3.66 23.37 -2.53
C ALA A 37 -2.95 22.99 -3.83
N GLU A 38 -1.81 23.61 -4.10
CA GLU A 38 -0.92 23.24 -5.21
C GLU A 38 0.32 22.55 -4.64
N ILE A 39 0.59 21.34 -5.13
CA ILE A 39 1.64 20.46 -4.61
C ILE A 39 2.74 20.33 -5.66
N GLY A 40 3.97 20.52 -5.25
CA GLY A 40 5.14 20.36 -6.11
C GLY A 40 6.37 21.02 -5.54
N TYR A 41 7.38 21.15 -6.39
CA TYR A 41 8.62 21.85 -6.08
C TYR A 41 8.57 23.24 -6.70
N ALA A 42 9.37 24.19 -6.19
CA ALA A 42 9.32 25.60 -6.61
C ALA A 42 9.33 25.79 -8.15
N ASP A 43 10.11 24.97 -8.86
CA ASP A 43 10.25 25.05 -10.32
C ASP A 43 9.38 24.04 -11.09
N ARG A 44 8.64 23.19 -10.38
CA ARG A 44 7.86 22.08 -10.96
C ARG A 44 6.61 21.78 -10.14
N PRO A 45 5.47 22.45 -10.43
CA PRO A 45 4.19 22.01 -9.90
C PRO A 45 3.88 20.61 -10.40
N LEU A 46 3.38 19.75 -9.50
CA LEU A 46 3.06 18.36 -9.80
C LEU A 46 1.56 18.20 -10.00
N PHE A 47 0.76 18.72 -9.05
CA PHE A 47 -0.69 18.64 -9.15
C PHE A 47 -1.41 19.65 -8.25
N THR A 48 -2.71 19.83 -8.52
CA THR A 48 -3.63 20.60 -7.67
C THR A 48 -4.57 19.67 -6.91
N ALA A 49 -4.77 19.94 -5.62
CA ALA A 49 -5.72 19.26 -4.77
C ALA A 49 -6.97 20.14 -4.58
N PRO A 50 -8.18 19.58 -4.71
CA PRO A 50 -9.42 20.28 -4.43
C PRO A 50 -9.53 20.52 -2.92
N ASP A 51 -10.57 21.22 -2.50
CA ASP A 51 -10.92 21.34 -1.08
C ASP A 51 -11.43 19.98 -0.58
N LEU A 52 -10.51 19.15 -0.08
CA LEU A 52 -10.84 17.84 0.47
C LEU A 52 -10.87 17.88 1.98
N VAL A 53 -11.66 16.97 2.54
CA VAL A 53 -11.86 16.81 3.97
C VAL A 53 -11.79 15.33 4.30
N LEU A 54 -10.89 14.98 5.21
CA LEU A 54 -10.74 13.67 5.82
C LEU A 54 -11.20 13.77 7.27
N VAL A 55 -12.18 12.96 7.67
CA VAL A 55 -12.68 12.95 9.05
C VAL A 55 -12.20 11.74 9.85
N ARG A 56 -12.42 11.78 11.15
CA ARG A 56 -12.00 10.74 12.08
C ARG A 56 -12.67 9.40 11.77
N GLY A 57 -11.87 8.35 11.66
CA GLY A 57 -12.34 6.99 11.37
C GLY A 57 -12.47 6.67 9.88
N GLU A 58 -12.27 7.65 8.99
CA GLU A 58 -12.20 7.39 7.57
C GLU A 58 -10.83 6.84 7.16
N VAL A 59 -10.85 6.04 6.10
CA VAL A 59 -9.66 5.56 5.40
C VAL A 59 -9.68 6.13 3.99
N ALA A 60 -8.69 6.94 3.67
CA ALA A 60 -8.47 7.46 2.33
C ALA A 60 -7.36 6.67 1.64
N ALA A 61 -7.63 6.16 0.44
CA ALA A 61 -6.60 5.56 -0.41
C ALA A 61 -6.17 6.56 -1.50
N LEU A 62 -4.90 6.96 -1.50
CA LEU A 62 -4.30 7.81 -2.51
C LEU A 62 -3.67 6.94 -3.61
N ILE A 63 -4.28 7.00 -4.80
CA ILE A 63 -3.94 6.19 -5.97
C ILE A 63 -3.49 7.11 -7.10
N GLY A 64 -2.47 6.71 -7.85
CA GLY A 64 -2.00 7.42 -9.03
C GLY A 64 -0.67 6.88 -9.51
N PRO A 65 -0.20 7.28 -10.71
CA PRO A 65 1.02 6.73 -11.30
C PRO A 65 2.27 7.04 -10.47
N ASN A 66 3.33 6.27 -10.69
CA ASN A 66 4.63 6.54 -10.11
C ASN A 66 5.16 7.89 -10.62
N GLY A 67 5.75 8.69 -9.73
CA GLY A 67 6.21 10.05 -10.07
C GLY A 67 5.10 11.11 -10.17
N ALA A 68 3.81 10.77 -9.97
CA ALA A 68 2.72 11.75 -9.97
C ALA A 68 2.77 12.76 -8.82
N GLY A 69 3.51 12.45 -7.74
CA GLY A 69 3.67 13.34 -6.58
C GLY A 69 3.04 12.86 -5.28
N LYS A 70 2.63 11.59 -5.18
CA LYS A 70 2.03 10.99 -3.97
C LYS A 70 2.89 11.20 -2.71
N SER A 71 4.16 10.82 -2.75
CA SER A 71 5.08 11.04 -1.62
C SER A 71 5.35 12.52 -1.36
N THR A 72 5.33 13.38 -2.39
CA THR A 72 5.42 14.85 -2.21
C THR A 72 4.20 15.38 -1.45
N PHE A 73 3.01 14.84 -1.72
CA PHE A 73 1.80 15.19 -0.98
C PHE A 73 1.90 14.75 0.49
N ILE A 74 2.37 13.53 0.74
CA ILE A 74 2.62 13.05 2.10
C ILE A 74 3.57 14.00 2.84
N LYS A 75 4.72 14.36 2.24
CA LYS A 75 5.68 15.33 2.80
C LYS A 75 5.02 16.67 3.13
N THR A 76 4.07 17.09 2.31
CA THR A 76 3.29 18.30 2.55
C THR A 76 2.35 18.16 3.74
N ILE A 77 1.70 17.01 3.89
CA ILE A 77 0.79 16.70 5.01
C ILE A 77 1.55 16.61 6.34
N VAL A 78 2.71 15.95 6.36
CA VAL A 78 3.53 15.82 7.58
C VAL A 78 4.28 17.10 7.95
N GLY A 79 4.24 18.13 7.08
CA GLY A 79 4.84 19.44 7.33
C GLY A 79 6.32 19.54 7.00
N GLU A 80 6.89 18.56 6.29
CA GLU A 80 8.28 18.59 5.80
C GLU A 80 8.45 19.53 4.60
N MET A 81 7.37 19.81 3.88
CA MET A 81 7.34 20.70 2.72
C MET A 81 6.09 21.58 2.74
N PRO A 82 6.19 22.90 2.45
CA PRO A 82 5.00 23.72 2.27
C PRO A 82 4.36 23.49 0.89
N PRO A 83 3.03 23.66 0.75
CA PRO A 83 2.42 23.71 -0.57
C PRO A 83 2.88 24.96 -1.34
N LEU A 84 2.85 24.91 -2.68
CA LEU A 84 3.18 26.04 -3.56
C LEU A 84 2.12 27.15 -3.49
N ALA A 85 0.86 26.74 -3.38
CA ALA A 85 -0.29 27.62 -3.20
C ALA A 85 -1.35 26.93 -2.34
N GLY A 86 -2.28 27.71 -1.81
CA GLY A 86 -3.34 27.20 -0.94
C GLY A 86 -2.82 26.68 0.40
N GLU A 87 -3.50 25.67 0.94
CA GLU A 87 -3.23 25.19 2.29
C GLU A 87 -3.45 23.68 2.44
N VAL A 88 -2.57 23.01 3.18
CA VAL A 88 -2.75 21.65 3.68
C VAL A 88 -2.62 21.72 5.20
N ARG A 89 -3.69 21.39 5.94
CA ARG A 89 -3.72 21.50 7.40
C ARG A 89 -4.26 20.24 8.07
N PRO A 90 -3.47 19.62 8.97
CA PRO A 90 -3.99 18.67 9.93
C PRO A 90 -5.01 19.33 10.87
N GLY A 91 -5.95 18.53 11.37
CA GLY A 91 -6.93 18.94 12.36
C GLY A 91 -6.38 19.08 13.78
N ALA A 92 -7.25 19.51 14.70
CA ALA A 92 -6.87 19.70 16.10
C ALA A 92 -6.57 18.35 16.80
N ALA A 93 -5.49 18.33 17.59
CA ALA A 93 -5.02 17.14 18.33
C ALA A 93 -4.77 15.91 17.45
N VAL A 94 -4.43 16.13 16.17
CA VAL A 94 -3.99 15.07 15.25
C VAL A 94 -2.52 14.76 15.52
N HIS A 95 -2.24 13.49 15.81
CA HIS A 95 -0.90 12.94 15.97
C HIS A 95 -0.65 12.00 14.81
N ILE A 96 0.25 12.41 13.91
CA ILE A 96 0.54 11.68 12.67
C ILE A 96 1.57 10.59 12.97
N GLY A 97 1.25 9.36 12.61
CA GLY A 97 2.20 8.25 12.51
C GLY A 97 2.49 7.97 11.05
N TYR A 98 3.73 8.18 10.62
CA TYR A 98 4.15 7.96 9.23
C TYR A 98 4.92 6.64 9.08
N PHE A 99 4.47 5.78 8.17
CA PHE A 99 5.13 4.55 7.77
C PHE A 99 5.65 4.70 6.34
N ALA A 100 6.96 4.89 6.19
CA ALA A 100 7.62 5.11 4.91
C ALA A 100 8.09 3.80 4.25
N GLN A 101 8.09 3.79 2.91
CA GLN A 101 8.40 2.64 2.04
C GLN A 101 9.77 1.98 2.29
N ALA A 102 10.80 2.73 2.69
CA ALA A 102 12.15 2.21 2.93
C ALA A 102 12.50 2.04 4.43
N HIS A 103 11.52 2.19 5.33
CA HIS A 103 11.72 2.16 6.79
C HIS A 103 12.88 3.06 7.26
N GLU A 104 13.13 4.18 6.57
CA GLU A 104 14.26 5.11 6.82
C GLU A 104 14.30 5.66 8.25
N ALA A 105 13.17 5.56 8.97
CA ALA A 105 13.07 5.92 10.37
C ALA A 105 13.73 4.92 11.35
N LEU A 106 14.26 3.79 10.87
CA LEU A 106 14.97 2.80 11.69
C LEU A 106 16.49 3.06 11.66
N ASN A 107 17.14 3.12 12.83
CA ASN A 107 18.58 3.29 12.87
C ASN A 107 19.31 1.94 12.62
N PRO A 108 20.12 1.81 11.55
CA PRO A 108 20.76 0.54 11.19
C PRO A 108 21.78 0.03 12.21
N SER A 109 22.26 0.92 13.09
CA SER A 109 23.22 0.61 14.16
C SER A 109 22.56 0.15 15.47
N ASN A 110 21.27 0.41 15.65
CA ASN A 110 20.55 -0.02 16.84
C ASN A 110 20.24 -1.53 16.78
N SER A 111 20.13 -2.16 17.94
CA SER A 111 19.42 -3.44 18.04
C SER A 111 17.90 -3.24 17.92
N ILE A 112 17.17 -4.30 17.62
CA ILE A 112 15.69 -4.26 17.60
C ILE A 112 15.15 -3.74 18.94
N LEU A 113 15.71 -4.22 20.03
CA LEU A 113 15.36 -3.82 21.39
C LEU A 113 15.62 -2.32 21.62
N ASP A 114 16.82 -1.84 21.26
CA ASP A 114 17.20 -0.44 21.47
C ASP A 114 16.29 0.50 20.68
N GLU A 115 15.93 0.13 19.46
CA GLU A 115 15.04 0.91 18.61
C GLU A 115 13.63 1.06 19.21
N ILE A 116 13.08 -0.03 19.77
CA ILE A 116 11.78 -0.02 20.44
C ILE A 116 11.83 0.79 21.74
N MET A 117 12.88 0.59 22.54
CA MET A 117 13.05 1.33 23.79
C MET A 117 13.32 2.83 23.55
N ALA A 118 13.93 3.19 22.43
CA ALA A 118 14.07 4.58 21.99
C ALA A 118 12.72 5.20 21.59
N ALA A 119 11.82 4.42 20.97
CA ALA A 119 10.48 4.89 20.60
C ALA A 119 9.56 5.07 21.82
N LYS A 120 9.64 4.17 22.79
CA LYS A 120 8.94 4.28 24.08
C LYS A 120 9.82 3.69 25.19
N PRO A 121 10.32 4.52 26.13
CA PRO A 121 11.06 4.01 27.28
C PRO A 121 10.21 3.00 28.06
N MET A 122 10.75 1.80 28.24
CA MET A 122 10.11 0.69 28.95
C MET A 122 11.17 -0.26 29.53
N GLY A 123 10.78 -1.15 30.44
CA GLY A 123 11.71 -2.13 31.01
C GLY A 123 12.09 -3.23 30.02
N LEU A 124 13.28 -3.83 30.17
CA LEU A 124 13.77 -4.92 29.30
C LEU A 124 12.74 -6.07 29.14
N GLY A 125 12.14 -6.50 30.25
CA GLY A 125 11.13 -7.58 30.23
C GLY A 125 9.88 -7.19 29.46
N GLU A 126 9.39 -5.96 29.65
CA GLU A 126 8.23 -5.40 28.93
C GLU A 126 8.52 -5.30 27.43
N ALA A 127 9.69 -4.77 27.05
CA ALA A 127 10.11 -4.67 25.66
C ALA A 127 10.21 -6.04 24.98
N ARG A 128 10.76 -7.06 25.66
CA ARG A 128 10.83 -8.43 25.15
C ARG A 128 9.45 -9.05 24.99
N SER A 129 8.56 -8.88 25.96
CA SER A 129 7.17 -9.35 25.86
C SER A 129 6.39 -8.64 24.74
N TYR A 130 6.66 -7.36 24.53
CA TYR A 130 6.08 -6.58 23.42
C TYR A 130 6.59 -7.08 22.06
N LEU A 131 7.91 -7.17 21.89
CA LEU A 131 8.55 -7.65 20.67
C LEU A 131 8.21 -9.11 20.33
N GLY A 132 7.89 -9.93 21.34
CA GLY A 132 7.36 -11.27 21.13
C GLY A 132 6.02 -11.29 20.37
N GLN A 133 5.21 -10.24 20.48
CA GLN A 133 3.97 -10.08 19.69
C GLN A 133 4.26 -9.86 18.20
N PHE A 134 5.51 -9.52 17.83
CA PHE A 134 6.02 -9.29 16.48
C PHE A 134 6.95 -10.42 16.01
N PHE A 135 6.90 -11.58 16.69
CA PHE A 135 7.74 -12.76 16.43
C PHE A 135 9.24 -12.55 16.60
N PHE A 136 9.66 -11.57 17.40
CA PHE A 136 11.05 -11.48 17.84
C PHE A 136 11.19 -12.19 19.19
N GLU A 137 11.77 -13.39 19.17
CA GLU A 137 11.91 -14.26 20.34
C GLU A 137 13.39 -14.42 20.74
N GLY A 138 13.66 -14.79 22.00
CA GLY A 138 15.01 -15.14 22.44
C GLY A 138 16.05 -14.05 22.23
N ASP A 139 17.09 -14.35 21.47
CA ASP A 139 18.21 -13.43 21.20
C ASP A 139 18.00 -12.57 19.96
N ASP A 140 16.91 -12.77 19.20
CA ASP A 140 16.61 -11.98 18.00
C ASP A 140 16.50 -10.49 18.31
N VAL A 141 15.98 -10.15 19.50
CA VAL A 141 15.81 -8.76 19.95
C VAL A 141 17.13 -7.99 20.06
N PHE A 142 18.27 -8.68 20.15
CA PHE A 142 19.59 -8.06 20.23
C PHE A 142 20.28 -7.93 18.87
N ARG A 143 19.70 -8.48 17.80
CA ARG A 143 20.24 -8.34 16.44
C ARG A 143 20.18 -6.88 16.00
N ALA A 144 21.21 -6.44 15.29
CA ALA A 144 21.25 -5.11 14.71
C ALA A 144 20.27 -4.99 13.53
N ILE A 145 19.62 -3.83 13.38
CA ILE A 145 18.64 -3.57 12.32
C ILE A 145 19.22 -3.77 10.91
N SER A 146 20.51 -3.46 10.72
CA SER A 146 21.23 -3.70 9.45
C SER A 146 21.31 -5.16 9.03
N THR A 147 21.15 -6.11 9.97
CA THR A 147 21.23 -7.56 9.71
C THR A 147 19.88 -8.21 9.43
N LEU A 148 18.80 -7.44 9.52
CA LEU A 148 17.44 -7.93 9.37
C LEU A 148 17.07 -8.07 7.89
N SER A 149 16.21 -9.02 7.56
CA SER A 149 15.54 -9.08 6.25
C SER A 149 14.56 -7.91 6.06
N GLY A 150 14.06 -7.70 4.84
CA GLY A 150 13.03 -6.70 4.55
C GLY A 150 11.78 -6.88 5.42
N GLY A 151 11.25 -8.10 5.48
CA GLY A 151 10.07 -8.42 6.30
C GLY A 151 10.32 -8.26 7.81
N GLU A 152 11.52 -8.61 8.29
CA GLU A 152 11.90 -8.37 9.68
C GLU A 152 11.95 -6.86 9.99
N ARG A 153 12.57 -6.05 9.13
CA ARG A 153 12.57 -4.58 9.29
C ARG A 153 11.16 -4.01 9.27
N GLY A 154 10.30 -4.53 8.40
CA GLY A 154 8.89 -4.17 8.35
C GLY A 154 8.17 -4.44 9.68
N ARG A 155 8.37 -5.63 10.27
CA ARG A 155 7.79 -5.94 11.60
C ARG A 155 8.31 -5.01 12.71
N VAL A 156 9.59 -4.65 12.70
CA VAL A 156 10.14 -3.65 13.65
C VAL A 156 9.50 -2.28 13.44
N ALA A 157 9.34 -1.84 12.19
CA ALA A 157 8.69 -0.58 11.86
C ALA A 157 7.23 -0.57 12.30
N LEU A 158 6.50 -1.68 12.14
CA LEU A 158 5.13 -1.82 12.64
C LEU A 158 5.07 -1.80 14.17
N ALA A 159 6.02 -2.46 14.84
CA ALA A 159 6.15 -2.41 16.30
C ALA A 159 6.40 -0.99 16.80
N LYS A 160 7.23 -0.23 16.11
CA LYS A 160 7.48 1.19 16.41
C LYS A 160 6.25 2.05 16.17
N LEU A 161 5.56 1.84 15.05
CA LEU A 161 4.32 2.55 14.69
C LEU A 161 3.23 2.34 15.74
N ALA A 162 3.08 1.10 16.22
CA ALA A 162 2.11 0.76 17.26
C ALA A 162 2.37 1.44 18.62
N LEU A 163 3.62 1.80 18.91
CA LEU A 163 3.97 2.55 20.13
C LEU A 163 3.81 4.07 20.00
N SER A 164 3.67 4.59 18.78
CA SER A 164 3.60 6.03 18.51
C SER A 164 2.40 6.69 19.19
N GLY A 165 1.32 5.95 19.41
CA GLY A 165 0.06 6.49 19.92
C GLY A 165 -0.65 7.40 18.93
N ALA A 166 -0.27 7.33 17.64
CA ALA A 166 -0.86 8.11 16.56
C ALA A 166 -2.37 7.85 16.43
N ASN A 167 -3.10 8.88 16.00
CA ASN A 167 -4.53 8.80 15.71
C ASN A 167 -4.83 9.08 14.22
N PHE A 168 -3.81 9.48 13.45
CA PHE A 168 -3.83 9.54 11.99
C PHE A 168 -2.60 8.81 11.46
N LEU A 169 -2.79 7.72 10.73
CA LEU A 169 -1.72 6.96 10.10
C LEU A 169 -1.58 7.34 8.63
N ILE A 170 -0.35 7.55 8.19
CA ILE A 170 -0.01 7.71 6.79
C ILE A 170 0.91 6.56 6.41
N LEU A 171 0.52 5.77 5.42
CA LEU A 171 1.19 4.54 5.03
C LEU A 171 1.61 4.65 3.56
N ASP A 172 2.91 4.63 3.27
CA ASP A 172 3.46 4.73 1.92
C ASP A 172 4.01 3.38 1.48
N GLU A 173 3.28 2.71 0.57
CA GLU A 173 3.52 1.35 0.07
C GLU A 173 3.81 0.34 1.21
N PRO A 174 2.88 0.16 2.17
CA PRO A 174 3.19 -0.52 3.41
C PRO A 174 3.29 -2.05 3.27
N THR A 175 2.83 -2.62 2.15
CA THR A 175 2.93 -4.04 1.83
C THR A 175 4.23 -4.40 1.11
N ASN A 176 4.94 -3.39 0.60
CA ASN A 176 6.17 -3.59 -0.13
C ASN A 176 7.26 -4.13 0.81
N HIS A 177 8.03 -5.11 0.35
CA HIS A 177 9.08 -5.79 1.11
C HIS A 177 8.62 -6.58 2.37
N LEU A 178 7.32 -6.76 2.59
CA LEU A 178 6.78 -7.63 3.65
C LEU A 178 6.60 -9.07 3.17
N ASP A 179 6.81 -10.03 4.07
CA ASP A 179 6.38 -11.42 3.86
C ASP A 179 4.86 -11.55 3.99
N ILE A 180 4.29 -12.63 3.44
CA ILE A 180 2.82 -12.84 3.40
C ILE A 180 2.22 -12.79 4.81
N ALA A 181 2.89 -13.39 5.79
CA ALA A 181 2.42 -13.39 7.18
C ALA A 181 2.38 -11.97 7.79
N SER A 182 3.36 -11.12 7.46
CA SER A 182 3.41 -9.73 7.92
C SER A 182 2.40 -8.86 7.18
N GLN A 183 2.10 -9.15 5.91
CA GLN A 183 1.03 -8.48 5.15
C GLN A 183 -0.35 -8.77 5.75
N GLU A 184 -0.69 -10.04 5.98
CA GLU A 184 -1.97 -10.43 6.61
C GLU A 184 -2.15 -9.77 7.98
N ALA A 185 -1.08 -9.75 8.77
CA ALA A 185 -1.07 -9.09 10.06
C ALA A 185 -1.28 -7.58 9.98
N LEU A 186 -0.54 -6.91 9.08
CA LEU A 186 -0.71 -5.48 8.83
C LEU A 186 -2.16 -5.18 8.46
N GLN A 187 -2.76 -5.96 7.56
CA GLN A 187 -4.14 -5.78 7.16
C GLN A 187 -5.10 -5.88 8.36
N ASN A 188 -4.96 -6.92 9.20
CA ASN A 188 -5.80 -7.10 10.39
C ASN A 188 -5.67 -5.93 11.38
N VAL A 189 -4.46 -5.42 11.52
CA VAL A 189 -4.13 -4.30 12.40
C VAL A 189 -4.77 -3.01 11.92
N LEU A 190 -4.64 -2.72 10.63
CA LEU A 190 -5.22 -1.54 10.01
C LEU A 190 -6.75 -1.61 10.01
N ALA A 191 -7.32 -2.79 9.78
CA ALA A 191 -8.77 -3.02 9.87
C ALA A 191 -9.31 -2.79 11.29
N ALA A 192 -8.53 -3.12 12.32
CA ALA A 192 -8.92 -2.93 13.73
C ALA A 192 -8.62 -1.51 14.27
N PHE A 193 -7.93 -0.67 13.50
CA PHE A 193 -7.56 0.67 13.95
C PHE A 193 -8.74 1.63 13.93
N ALA A 194 -9.09 2.16 15.11
CA ALA A 194 -10.20 3.11 15.25
C ALA A 194 -9.86 4.56 14.85
N GLY A 195 -8.61 4.83 14.46
CA GLY A 195 -8.17 6.14 13.99
C GLY A 195 -8.45 6.35 12.50
N THR A 196 -7.82 7.36 11.93
CA THR A 196 -7.90 7.67 10.49
C THR A 196 -6.67 7.15 9.77
N ILE A 197 -6.83 6.71 8.52
CA ILE A 197 -5.73 6.19 7.70
C ILE A 197 -5.69 6.93 6.36
N LEU A 198 -4.50 7.33 5.94
CA LEU A 198 -4.17 7.68 4.56
C LEU A 198 -3.23 6.60 4.02
N LEU A 199 -3.73 5.81 3.08
CA LEU A 199 -3.03 4.70 2.46
C LEU A 199 -2.57 5.12 1.06
N VAL A 200 -1.26 5.16 0.83
CA VAL A 200 -0.67 5.15 -0.52
C VAL A 200 -0.26 3.71 -0.80
N SER A 201 -0.95 3.08 -1.73
CA SER A 201 -0.62 1.73 -2.15
C SER A 201 -1.11 1.49 -3.57
N HIS A 202 -0.47 0.54 -4.24
CA HIS A 202 -1.00 -0.07 -5.45
C HIS A 202 -1.72 -1.40 -5.21
N ASP A 203 -1.75 -1.88 -3.96
CA ASP A 203 -2.42 -3.12 -3.57
C ASP A 203 -3.94 -2.94 -3.56
N ARG A 204 -4.61 -3.52 -4.57
CA ARG A 204 -6.06 -3.42 -4.74
C ARG A 204 -6.83 -4.13 -3.64
N TYR A 205 -6.30 -5.23 -3.09
CA TYR A 205 -6.97 -5.97 -2.02
C TYR A 205 -6.95 -5.19 -0.72
N LEU A 206 -5.82 -4.56 -0.40
CA LEU A 206 -5.72 -3.71 0.79
C LEU A 206 -6.60 -2.47 0.66
N ILE A 207 -6.61 -1.83 -0.51
CA ILE A 207 -7.47 -0.67 -0.79
C ILE A 207 -8.94 -1.07 -0.69
N ASP A 208 -9.38 -2.14 -1.34
CA ASP A 208 -10.80 -2.52 -1.34
C ASP A 208 -11.27 -2.98 0.05
N ALA A 209 -10.39 -3.60 0.83
CA ALA A 209 -10.70 -4.04 2.19
C ALA A 209 -10.84 -2.88 3.20
N LEU A 210 -10.10 -1.78 3.02
CA LEU A 210 -9.99 -0.72 4.04
C LEU A 210 -10.56 0.62 3.60
N ALA A 211 -10.47 0.99 2.32
CA ALA A 211 -10.74 2.34 1.86
C ALA A 211 -12.22 2.71 1.90
N THR A 212 -12.51 3.84 2.56
CA THR A 212 -13.83 4.48 2.58
C THR A 212 -13.97 5.59 1.54
N GLN A 213 -12.82 6.09 1.04
CA GLN A 213 -12.73 7.08 -0.02
C GLN A 213 -11.45 6.88 -0.81
N LEU A 214 -11.48 7.24 -2.09
CA LEU A 214 -10.35 7.17 -3.01
C LEU A 214 -9.96 8.58 -3.42
N TRP A 215 -8.67 8.88 -3.31
CA TRP A 215 -8.06 10.09 -3.81
C TRP A 215 -7.25 9.72 -5.05
N ILE A 216 -7.77 10.08 -6.21
CA ILE A 216 -7.23 9.63 -7.50
C ILE A 216 -6.47 10.80 -8.10
N LEU A 217 -5.17 10.63 -8.24
CA LEU A 217 -4.26 11.60 -8.82
C LEU A 217 -4.05 11.28 -10.31
N ARG A 218 -4.57 12.16 -11.17
CA ARG A 218 -4.53 12.00 -12.63
C ARG A 218 -4.36 13.36 -13.31
N ASP A 219 -3.56 13.42 -14.37
CA ASP A 219 -3.41 14.61 -15.23
C ASP A 219 -3.10 15.91 -14.45
N GLY A 220 -2.32 15.81 -13.37
CA GLY A 220 -1.98 16.95 -12.51
C GLY A 220 -3.13 17.45 -11.63
N GLN A 221 -4.17 16.63 -11.44
CA GLN A 221 -5.30 16.93 -10.55
C GLN A 221 -5.60 15.76 -9.62
N LEU A 222 -5.86 16.08 -8.35
CA LEU A 222 -6.41 15.13 -7.40
C LEU A 222 -7.93 15.18 -7.46
N THR A 223 -8.57 14.02 -7.52
CA THR A 223 -10.03 13.90 -7.47
C THR A 223 -10.43 13.01 -6.31
N VAL A 224 -11.56 13.30 -5.67
CA VAL A 224 -12.04 12.53 -4.52
C VAL A 224 -13.29 11.77 -4.91
N PHE A 225 -13.26 10.46 -4.72
CA PHE A 225 -14.41 9.57 -4.81
C PHE A 225 -14.75 9.06 -3.42
N LYS A 226 -16.00 9.23 -2.98
CA LYS A 226 -16.50 8.70 -1.71
C LYS A 226 -17.15 7.35 -1.97
N GLY A 227 -16.53 6.28 -1.48
CA GLY A 227 -16.93 4.92 -1.78
C GLY A 227 -15.74 3.98 -1.89
N SER A 228 -16.02 2.70 -2.03
CA SER A 228 -14.99 1.66 -2.17
C SER A 228 -14.38 1.62 -3.57
N TYR A 229 -13.32 0.84 -3.72
CA TYR A 229 -12.68 0.61 -5.02
C TYR A 229 -13.60 -0.13 -6.00
N ALA A 230 -14.34 -1.12 -5.51
CA ALA A 230 -15.37 -1.81 -6.30
C ALA A 230 -16.45 -0.83 -6.83
N GLU A 231 -16.93 0.08 -5.99
CA GLU A 231 -17.94 1.09 -6.38
C GLU A 231 -17.40 2.06 -7.43
N TYR A 232 -16.14 2.50 -7.26
CA TYR A 232 -15.47 3.36 -8.23
C TYR A 232 -15.33 2.68 -9.60
N THR A 233 -14.93 1.41 -9.62
CA THR A 233 -14.76 0.64 -10.86
C THR A 233 -16.09 0.47 -11.57
N ALA A 234 -17.15 0.11 -10.85
CA ALA A 234 -18.50 -0.02 -11.40
C ALA A 234 -19.03 1.31 -11.97
N ALA A 235 -18.83 2.42 -11.25
CA ALA A 235 -19.24 3.76 -11.69
C ALA A 235 -18.49 4.19 -12.96
N ARG A 236 -17.17 3.93 -13.02
CA ARG A 236 -16.34 4.20 -14.19
C ARG A 236 -16.80 3.41 -15.41
N ASP A 237 -17.07 2.12 -15.23
CA ASP A 237 -17.45 1.23 -16.33
C ASP A 237 -18.85 1.60 -16.86
N ALA A 238 -19.79 1.95 -15.99
CA ALA A 238 -21.10 2.47 -16.37
C ALA A 238 -21.01 3.80 -17.14
N ALA A 239 -20.18 4.74 -16.67
CA ALA A 239 -19.96 6.01 -17.36
C ALA A 239 -19.30 5.84 -18.73
N ARG A 240 -18.33 4.92 -18.85
CA ARG A 240 -17.69 4.57 -20.13
C ARG A 240 -18.67 3.92 -21.09
N ALA A 241 -19.52 3.00 -20.62
CA ALA A 241 -20.56 2.37 -21.44
C ALA A 241 -21.57 3.41 -21.96
N GLN A 242 -22.01 4.35 -21.12
CA GLN A 242 -22.87 5.46 -21.55
C GLN A 242 -22.19 6.36 -22.58
N GLN A 243 -20.91 6.70 -22.40
CA GLN A 243 -20.16 7.50 -23.38
C GLN A 243 -19.97 6.76 -24.71
N ALA A 244 -19.75 5.45 -24.68
CA ALA A 244 -19.65 4.63 -25.89
C ALA A 244 -20.98 4.63 -26.66
N LEU A 245 -22.09 4.38 -25.97
CA LEU A 245 -23.44 4.42 -26.55
C LEU A 245 -23.78 5.81 -27.12
N GLN A 246 -23.43 6.89 -26.42
CA GLN A 246 -23.62 8.26 -26.92
C GLN A 246 -22.77 8.55 -28.16
N ARG A 247 -21.51 8.07 -28.19
CA ARG A 247 -20.63 8.23 -29.37
C ARG A 247 -21.14 7.43 -30.57
N GLU A 248 -21.68 6.23 -30.35
CA GLU A 248 -22.30 5.42 -31.40
C GLU A 248 -23.57 6.08 -31.94
N ALA A 249 -24.43 6.60 -31.06
CA ALA A 249 -25.62 7.37 -31.46
C ALA A 249 -25.25 8.64 -32.26
N MET A 250 -24.28 9.44 -31.79
CA MET A 250 -23.81 10.62 -32.51
C MET A 250 -23.13 10.30 -33.86
N ARG A 251 -22.59 9.09 -34.01
CA ARG A 251 -21.99 8.62 -35.26
C ARG A 251 -23.02 8.09 -36.24
N ALA A 252 -24.13 7.55 -35.76
CA ALA A 252 -25.28 7.14 -36.56
C ALA A 252 -26.08 8.35 -37.10
N GLU A 253 -26.05 9.49 -36.41
CA GLU A 253 -26.81 10.69 -36.78
C GLU A 253 -26.09 11.66 -37.75
N LYS A 254 -24.78 11.50 -38.00
CA LYS A 254 -24.07 12.35 -38.99
C LYS A 254 -24.19 11.78 -40.41
N PRO A 255 -24.70 12.55 -41.39
CA PRO A 255 -24.71 12.10 -42.78
C PRO A 255 -23.28 11.94 -43.30
N ALA A 256 -23.04 10.84 -44.01
CA ALA A 256 -21.77 10.52 -44.64
C ALA A 256 -21.46 11.54 -45.76
N ASN A 257 -20.79 12.65 -45.41
CA ASN A 257 -20.14 13.50 -46.39
C ASN A 257 -18.63 13.39 -46.22
N GLY A 258 -17.98 12.97 -47.30
CA GLY A 258 -16.64 12.43 -47.28
C GLY A 258 -15.54 13.44 -46.95
N ARG A 259 -14.54 12.96 -46.22
CA ARG A 259 -13.12 13.01 -46.61
C ARG A 259 -12.36 12.05 -45.70
N ALA A 260 -11.66 11.10 -46.33
CA ALA A 260 -10.75 10.22 -45.64
C ALA A 260 -9.57 11.04 -45.10
N SER A 261 -9.62 11.41 -43.81
CA SER A 261 -8.45 11.90 -43.10
C SER A 261 -7.70 10.71 -42.50
N THR A 262 -6.41 10.65 -42.81
CA THR A 262 -5.38 9.77 -42.25
C THR A 262 -5.60 9.46 -40.76
N LYS A 263 -5.95 8.20 -40.46
CA LYS A 263 -6.10 7.71 -39.09
C LYS A 263 -4.74 7.70 -38.39
N LYS A 264 -4.54 8.57 -37.40
CA LYS A 264 -3.57 8.34 -36.33
C LYS A 264 -3.94 7.03 -35.63
N HIS A 265 -2.97 6.13 -35.48
CA HIS A 265 -3.06 4.88 -34.74
C HIS A 265 -3.33 5.17 -33.26
N GLY A 266 -4.59 5.21 -32.87
CA GLY A 266 -5.02 4.89 -31.50
C GLY A 266 -5.61 3.48 -31.53
N LEU A 267 -5.35 2.67 -30.50
CA LEU A 267 -5.92 1.32 -30.39
C LEU A 267 -7.45 1.39 -30.37
N ASN A 268 -8.09 0.42 -31.04
CA ASN A 268 -9.54 0.27 -31.07
C ASN A 268 -10.05 -0.02 -29.63
N PRO A 269 -11.16 0.56 -29.13
CA PRO A 269 -11.61 0.37 -27.74
C PRO A 269 -11.73 -1.10 -27.30
N TYR A 270 -12.20 -1.99 -28.17
CA TYR A 270 -12.27 -3.44 -27.91
C TYR A 270 -10.89 -4.12 -27.78
N GLN A 271 -9.86 -3.59 -28.46
CA GLN A 271 -8.48 -4.08 -28.34
C GLN A 271 -7.79 -3.56 -27.07
N LEU A 272 -8.22 -2.39 -26.57
CA LEU A 272 -7.78 -1.86 -25.29
C LEU A 272 -8.36 -2.70 -24.14
N GLU A 273 -9.65 -3.04 -24.21
CA GLU A 273 -10.32 -3.95 -23.27
C GLU A 273 -9.64 -5.33 -23.20
N GLY A 274 -9.36 -5.94 -24.36
CA GLY A 274 -8.63 -7.20 -24.40
C GLY A 274 -7.21 -7.10 -23.83
N ARG A 275 -6.52 -5.96 -24.01
CA ARG A 275 -5.20 -5.71 -23.41
C ARG A 275 -5.28 -5.51 -21.91
N ILE A 276 -6.26 -4.76 -21.40
CA ILE A 276 -6.46 -4.58 -19.95
C ILE A 276 -6.73 -5.93 -19.31
N ALA A 277 -7.67 -6.72 -19.85
CA ALA A 277 -7.99 -8.05 -19.32
C ALA A 277 -6.78 -9.00 -19.39
N ALA A 278 -5.97 -8.92 -20.45
CA ALA A 278 -4.75 -9.71 -20.58
C ALA A 278 -3.69 -9.32 -19.54
N VAL A 279 -3.50 -8.02 -19.32
CA VAL A 279 -2.54 -7.51 -18.32
C VAL A 279 -3.02 -7.81 -16.90
N GLU A 280 -4.33 -7.72 -16.63
CA GLU A 280 -4.91 -8.14 -15.35
C GLU A 280 -4.72 -9.64 -15.09
N ALA A 281 -4.93 -10.48 -16.11
CA ALA A 281 -4.66 -11.91 -16.00
C ALA A 281 -3.16 -12.19 -15.77
N GLN A 282 -2.27 -11.43 -16.42
CA GLN A 282 -0.83 -11.52 -16.23
C GLN A 282 -0.42 -11.11 -14.82
N ILE A 283 -0.95 -9.99 -14.30
CA ILE A 283 -0.75 -9.55 -12.91
C ILE A 283 -1.17 -10.65 -11.95
N HIS A 284 -2.37 -11.21 -12.11
CA HIS A 284 -2.86 -12.27 -11.25
C HIS A 284 -1.99 -13.54 -11.28
N GLN A 285 -1.48 -13.90 -12.46
CA GLN A 285 -0.53 -15.02 -12.59
C GLN A 285 0.78 -14.74 -11.86
N LEU A 286 1.35 -13.55 -12.06
CA LEU A 286 2.59 -13.14 -11.40
C LEU A 286 2.43 -13.09 -9.89
N GLU A 287 1.32 -12.54 -9.37
CA GLU A 287 0.99 -12.55 -7.94
C GLU A 287 0.91 -13.97 -7.37
N THR A 288 0.25 -14.88 -8.10
CA THR A 288 0.10 -16.28 -7.67
C THR A 288 1.45 -17.01 -7.63
N GLU A 289 2.30 -16.80 -8.63
CA GLU A 289 3.64 -17.38 -8.67
C GLU A 289 4.55 -16.78 -7.60
N LEU A 290 4.45 -15.47 -7.35
CA LEU A 290 5.22 -14.78 -6.33
C LEU A 290 4.83 -15.26 -4.92
N ALA A 291 3.54 -15.50 -4.67
CA ALA A 291 3.05 -16.14 -3.45
C ALA A 291 3.59 -17.56 -3.28
N ARG A 292 3.64 -18.35 -4.37
CA ARG A 292 4.21 -19.71 -4.36
C ARG A 292 5.70 -19.70 -4.04
N VAL A 293 6.49 -18.90 -4.75
CA VAL A 293 7.95 -18.77 -4.55
C VAL A 293 8.26 -18.26 -3.15
N SER A 294 7.47 -17.30 -2.64
CA SER A 294 7.59 -16.81 -1.26
C SER A 294 7.42 -17.94 -0.23
N ALA A 295 6.38 -18.78 -0.38
CA ALA A 295 6.16 -19.92 0.50
C ALA A 295 7.27 -20.99 0.40
N GLU A 296 7.77 -21.26 -0.82
CA GLU A 296 8.90 -22.15 -1.05
C GLU A 296 10.20 -21.62 -0.42
N LEU A 297 10.43 -20.31 -0.49
CA LEU A 297 11.59 -19.63 0.10
C LEU A 297 11.56 -19.68 1.64
N GLU A 298 10.39 -19.48 2.24
CA GLU A 298 10.19 -19.68 3.68
C GLU A 298 10.43 -21.13 4.12
N ALA A 299 10.04 -22.12 3.29
CA ALA A 299 10.31 -23.53 3.56
C ALA A 299 11.81 -23.85 3.46
N ALA A 300 12.49 -23.38 2.41
CA ALA A 300 13.91 -23.56 2.19
C ALA A 300 14.75 -22.90 3.31
N SER A 301 14.36 -21.70 3.74
CA SER A 301 14.98 -20.99 4.85
C SER A 301 14.87 -21.76 6.16
N ARG A 302 13.70 -22.34 6.47
CA ARG A 302 13.49 -23.19 7.67
C ARG A 302 14.33 -24.45 7.66
N CYS A 303 14.57 -25.04 6.50
CA CYS A 303 15.38 -26.24 6.34
C CYS A 303 16.88 -25.96 6.28
N GLY A 304 17.30 -24.69 6.23
CA GLY A 304 18.70 -24.29 6.13
C GLY A 304 19.34 -24.55 4.77
N ASP A 305 18.54 -24.69 3.70
CA ASP A 305 19.04 -24.94 2.35
C ASP A 305 19.46 -23.62 1.68
N LEU A 306 20.71 -23.23 1.91
CA LEU A 306 21.27 -21.96 1.42
C LEU A 306 21.26 -21.84 -0.11
N GLN A 307 21.44 -22.93 -0.85
CA GLN A 307 21.43 -22.88 -2.32
C GLN A 307 20.01 -22.64 -2.84
N GLN A 308 19.02 -23.36 -2.28
CA GLN A 308 17.64 -23.20 -2.68
C GLN A 308 17.09 -21.82 -2.31
N VAL A 309 17.47 -21.27 -1.15
CA VAL A 309 17.11 -19.90 -0.75
C VAL A 309 17.66 -18.86 -1.74
N GLN A 310 18.89 -19.01 -2.21
CA GLN A 310 19.49 -18.08 -3.16
C GLN A 310 18.76 -18.12 -4.51
N ILE A 311 18.51 -19.32 -5.05
CA ILE A 311 17.81 -19.50 -6.33
C ILE A 311 16.38 -18.94 -6.27
N LEU A 312 15.64 -19.29 -5.22
CA LEU A 312 14.27 -18.81 -5.03
C LEU A 312 14.24 -17.29 -4.77
N GLY A 313 15.28 -16.74 -4.14
CA GLY A 313 15.43 -15.31 -3.91
C GLY A 313 15.62 -14.52 -5.20
N GLU A 314 16.48 -15.01 -6.10
CA GLU A 314 16.65 -14.42 -7.44
C GLU A 314 15.35 -14.52 -8.26
N SER A 315 14.67 -15.67 -8.21
CA SER A 315 13.38 -15.85 -8.88
C SER A 315 12.30 -14.92 -8.33
N TYR A 316 12.26 -14.70 -7.02
CA TYR A 316 11.33 -13.78 -6.37
C TYR A 316 11.56 -12.34 -6.84
N GLN A 317 12.83 -11.90 -6.86
CA GLN A 317 13.19 -10.55 -7.32
C GLN A 317 12.79 -10.32 -8.78
N GLN A 318 12.96 -11.33 -9.64
CA GLN A 318 12.56 -11.23 -11.04
C GLN A 318 11.04 -11.16 -11.19
N LEU A 319 10.30 -12.02 -10.51
CA LEU A 319 8.82 -12.01 -10.55
C LEU A 319 8.24 -10.71 -10.00
N ASP A 320 8.84 -10.15 -8.95
CA ASP A 320 8.45 -8.85 -8.40
C ASP A 320 8.69 -7.72 -9.41
N ALA A 321 9.85 -7.71 -10.07
CA ALA A 321 10.12 -6.73 -11.13
C ALA A 321 9.15 -6.85 -12.32
N ASP A 322 8.82 -8.09 -12.73
CA ASP A 322 7.86 -8.34 -13.81
C ASP A 322 6.44 -7.92 -13.40
N LEU A 323 6.05 -8.14 -12.13
CA LEU A 323 4.77 -7.70 -11.57
C LEU A 323 4.68 -6.18 -11.57
N GLN A 324 5.71 -5.48 -11.10
CA GLN A 324 5.76 -4.01 -11.14
C GLN A 324 5.62 -3.49 -12.58
N THR A 325 6.32 -4.10 -13.53
CA THR A 325 6.22 -3.73 -14.96
C THR A 325 4.80 -3.95 -15.50
N ALA A 326 4.17 -5.09 -15.20
CA ALA A 326 2.80 -5.38 -15.63
C ALA A 326 1.78 -4.41 -14.98
N MET A 327 2.01 -4.01 -13.73
CA MET A 327 1.19 -3.02 -13.03
C MET A 327 1.35 -1.61 -13.62
N GLU A 328 2.56 -1.23 -14.04
CA GLU A 328 2.80 0.02 -14.78
C GLU A 328 2.09 0.01 -16.13
N ASP A 329 2.19 -1.08 -16.88
CA ASP A 329 1.48 -1.26 -18.15
C ASP A 329 -0.05 -1.22 -17.96
N TRP A 330 -0.57 -1.81 -16.89
CA TRP A 330 -1.98 -1.73 -16.54
C TRP A 330 -2.40 -0.29 -16.20
N ALA A 331 -1.59 0.43 -15.41
CA ALA A 331 -1.85 1.82 -15.06
C ALA A 331 -1.95 2.70 -16.31
N LEU A 332 -1.04 2.52 -17.28
CA LEU A 332 -1.05 3.22 -18.58
C LEU A 332 -2.23 2.83 -19.48
N LEU A 333 -2.68 1.58 -19.42
CA LEU A 333 -3.79 1.10 -20.25
C LEU A 333 -5.17 1.50 -19.74
N VAL A 334 -5.27 1.75 -18.44
CA VAL A 334 -6.52 2.18 -17.79
C VAL A 334 -6.74 3.69 -17.90
N GLU A 335 -5.70 4.47 -18.23
CA GLU A 335 -5.76 5.91 -18.56
C GLU A 335 -6.69 6.23 -19.75
#